data_AF-A0A8S2WYY1-F1
#
_entry.id   AF-A0A8S2WYY1-F1
#
_cell.length_a   1.000
_cell.length_b   1.000
_cell.length_c   1.000
_cell.angle_alpha   90.00
_cell.angle_beta   90.00
_cell.angle_gamma   90.00
#
_symmetry.space_group_name_H-M   'P 1'
#
loop_
_entity.id
_entity.type
_entity.pdbx_description
1 polymer ?
#
loop_
_entity_poly.entity_id
_entity_poly.type
_entity_poly.pdbx_seq_one_letter_code
_entity_poly.pdbx_strand_id
1 'polypeptide(L)' 'MTWYSSGNTNYELVTNLHSNGLITDDRVEKAMLQTDRGDFVLDRKFAYIDAPLDIGYS' A
#
# COMPACT_ATOMS: atom_id res chain seq x y z
N MET A 1 -0.73 1.54 -17.91
CA MET A 1 0.42 1.16 -17.04
C MET A 1 -0.04 1.38 -15.63
N THR A 2 -0.22 0.28 -14.92
CA THR A 2 -1.47 0.09 -14.19
C THR A 2 -1.24 0.31 -12.71
N TRP A 3 -1.13 1.60 -12.33
CA TRP A 3 -1.24 2.16 -10.97
C TRP A 3 -2.64 1.92 -10.37
N TYR A 4 -3.19 0.72 -10.50
CA TYR A 4 -4.61 0.46 -10.26
C TYR A 4 -4.98 0.52 -8.77
N SER A 5 -3.98 0.34 -7.90
CA SER A 5 -4.19 0.27 -6.46
C SER A 5 -3.54 1.39 -5.66
N SER A 6 -2.79 2.30 -6.28
CA SER A 6 -2.18 3.42 -5.56
C SER A 6 -3.24 4.36 -4.95
N GLY A 7 -2.87 5.05 -3.88
CA GLY A 7 -3.70 6.05 -3.22
C GLY A 7 -2.87 7.17 -2.59
N ASN A 8 -3.52 8.06 -1.86
CA ASN A 8 -2.87 9.11 -1.06
C ASN A 8 -2.80 8.76 0.43
N THR A 9 -3.43 7.65 0.84
CA THR A 9 -3.44 7.14 2.21
C THR A 9 -3.31 5.63 2.24
N ASN A 10 -2.92 5.06 3.39
CA ASN A 10 -2.89 3.61 3.59
C ASN A 10 -4.27 2.99 3.35
N TYR A 11 -5.33 3.67 3.79
CA TYR A 11 -6.70 3.24 3.59
C TYR A 11 -7.07 3.12 2.11
N GLU A 12 -6.76 4.14 1.31
CA GLU A 12 -7.03 4.13 -0.14
C GLU A 12 -6.24 3.03 -0.84
N LEU A 13 -4.95 2.87 -0.52
CA LEU A 13 -4.11 1.81 -1.08
C LEU A 13 -4.71 0.43 -0.81
N VAL A 14 -5.00 0.12 0.45
CA VAL A 14 -5.50 -1.20 0.85
C VAL A 14 -6.89 -1.47 0.29
N THR A 15 -7.79 -0.48 0.32
CA THR A 15 -9.13 -0.60 -0.29
C THR A 15 -9.05 -0.87 -1.78
N ASN A 16 -8.16 -0.19 -2.50
CA ASN A 16 -8.02 -0.40 -3.94
C ASN A 16 -7.39 -1.78 -4.25
N LEU A 17 -6.43 -2.25 -3.44
CA LEU A 17 -5.89 -3.61 -3.55
C LEU A 17 -6.99 -4.68 -3.38
N HIS A 18 -7.88 -4.50 -2.40
CA HIS A 18 -9.01 -5.40 -2.19
C HIS A 18 -10.03 -5.32 -3.34
N SER A 19 -10.40 -4.11 -3.77
CA SER A 19 -11.35 -3.87 -4.88
C SER A 19 -10.89 -4.49 -6.20
N ASN A 20 -9.57 -4.54 -6.42
CA ASN A 20 -8.96 -5.10 -7.62
C ASN A 20 -8.72 -6.61 -7.51
N GLY A 21 -9.10 -7.25 -6.39
CA GLY A 21 -8.97 -8.69 -6.16
C GLY A 21 -7.54 -9.16 -5.86
N LEU A 22 -6.63 -8.24 -5.52
CA LEU A 22 -5.26 -8.59 -5.07
C LEU A 22 -5.26 -9.05 -3.61
N ILE A 23 -6.09 -8.41 -2.79
CA ILE A 23 -6.43 -8.88 -1.44
C ILE A 23 -7.82 -9.49 -1.55
N THR A 24 -7.98 -10.73 -1.10
CA THR A 24 -9.26 -11.45 -1.16
C THR A 24 -9.76 -11.90 0.22
N ASP A 25 -8.93 -11.80 1.24
CA ASP A 25 -9.24 -12.24 2.60
C ASP A 25 -9.36 -11.02 3.51
N ASP A 26 -10.52 -10.85 4.13
CA ASP A 26 -10.85 -9.75 5.04
C ASP A 26 -9.83 -9.60 6.19
N ARG A 27 -9.23 -10.72 6.63
CA ARG A 27 -8.21 -10.69 7.68
C ARG A 27 -6.93 -10.01 7.19
N VAL A 28 -6.56 -10.22 5.93
CA VAL A 28 -5.40 -9.57 5.31
C VAL A 28 -5.66 -8.08 5.13
N GLU A 29 -6.85 -7.70 4.64
CA GLU A 29 -7.25 -6.29 4.52
C GLU A 29 -7.16 -5.57 5.87
N LYS A 30 -7.75 -6.15 6.94
CA LYS A 30 -7.70 -5.58 8.29
C LYS A 30 -6.28 -5.44 8.83
N ALA A 31 -5.42 -6.43 8.62
CA ALA A 31 -4.04 -6.38 9.07
C ALA A 31 -3.26 -5.27 8.36
N MET A 32 -3.46 -5.10 7.05
CA MET A 32 -2.84 -4.04 6.27
C MET A 32 -3.38 -2.65 6.63
N LEU A 33 -4.66 -2.51 6.95
CA LEU A 33 -5.25 -1.26 7.44
C LEU A 33 -4.69 -0.83 8.79
N GLN A 34 -4.36 -1.78 9.67
CA GLN A 34 -3.75 -1.51 10.98
C GLN A 34 -2.26 -1.15 10.92
N THR A 35 -1.61 -1.40 9.79
CA THR A 35 -0.16 -1.19 9.62
C THR A 35 0.06 -0.09 8.60
N ASP A 36 0.31 1.14 9.04
CA ASP A 36 0.53 2.25 8.11
C ASP A 36 1.86 2.11 7.37
N ARG A 37 1.80 1.86 6.06
CA ARG A 37 2.98 1.80 5.19
C ARG A 37 3.84 3.07 5.25
N GLY A 38 3.24 4.22 5.53
CA GLY A 38 3.94 5.51 5.65
C GLY A 38 5.01 5.55 6.75
N ASP A 39 4.95 4.64 7.72
CA ASP A 39 5.92 4.57 8.83
C ASP A 39 7.15 3.72 8.50
N PHE A 40 7.13 2.98 7.38
CA PHE A 40 8.20 2.06 6.97
C PHE A 40 8.94 2.48 5.69
N VAL A 41 8.62 3.64 5.13
CA VAL A 41 9.25 4.16 3.90
C VAL A 41 10.15 5.36 4.19
N LEU A 42 11.21 5.53 3.40
CA LEU A 42 12.12 6.67 3.53
C LEU A 42 11.49 7.98 3.03
N ASP A 43 10.87 7.95 1.86
CA ASP A 43 10.17 9.11 1.29
C ASP A 43 8.65 8.89 1.34
N ARG A 44 7.99 9.61 2.25
CA ARG A 44 6.54 9.54 2.44
C ARG A 44 5.75 9.97 1.21
N LYS A 45 6.33 10.74 0.29
CA LYS A 45 5.66 11.14 -0.97
C LYS A 45 5.25 9.94 -1.81
N PHE A 46 5.99 8.84 -1.71
CA PHE A 46 5.74 7.61 -2.45
C PHE A 46 5.13 6.51 -1.58
N ALA A 47 4.77 6.78 -0.31
CA ALA A 47 4.34 5.77 0.64
C ALA A 47 3.24 4.85 0.12
N TYR A 48 2.27 5.41 -0.60
CA TYR A 48 1.03 4.71 -0.97
C TYR A 48 0.92 4.41 -2.46
N ILE A 49 2.07 4.33 -3.14
CA ILE A 49 2.11 3.77 -4.49
C ILE A 49 2.20 2.24 -4.43
N ASP A 50 1.47 1.58 -5.32
CA ASP A 50 1.56 0.14 -5.52
C ASP A 50 2.80 -0.22 -6.36
N ALA A 51 3.98 -0.03 -5.76
CA ALA A 51 5.27 -0.36 -6.37
C ALA A 51 6.34 -0.66 -5.30
N PRO A 52 7.41 -1.38 -5.66
CA PRO A 52 8.62 -1.44 -4.84
C PRO A 52 9.19 -0.05 -4.58
N LEU A 53 9.70 0.15 -3.37
CA LEU A 53 10.41 1.37 -2.96
C LEU A 53 11.78 0.99 -2.43
N ASP A 54 12.76 1.86 -2.66
CA ASP A 54 14.08 1.71 -2.06
C ASP A 54 14.02 1.97 -0.55
N ILE A 55 14.80 1.19 0.19
CA ILE A 55 14.97 1.28 1.65
C ILE A 55 16.39 1.74 2.04
N GLY A 56 17.24 2.09 1.06
CA GLY A 56 18.54 2.70 1.28
C GLY A 56 19.67 1.71 1.60
N TYR A 57 19.56 0.46 1.14
CA TYR A 57 20.67 -0.50 1.24
C TYR A 57 21.54 -0.42 -0.01
N SER A 58 22.81 -0.02 0.16
CA SER A 58 23.84 0.07 -0.89
C SER A 58 24.89 -1.03 -0.73
#